data_AF-A0A7V2SIV3-F1
#
_entry.id   AF-A0A7V2SIV3-F1
#
_cell.length_a   1.000
_cell.length_b   1.000
_cell.length_c   1.000
_cell.angle_alpha   90.00
_cell.angle_beta   90.00
_cell.angle_gamma   90.00
#
_symmetry.space_group_name_H-M   'P 1'
#
loop_
_entity.id
_entity.type
_entity.pdbx_description
1 polymer ?
#
loop_
_entity_poly.entity_id
_entity_poly.type
_entity_poly.pdbx_seq_one_letter_code
_entity_poly.pdbx_strand_id
1 'polypeptide(L)'
;LSFVEDWFWATSRKLESLRWDPVAAGDSSAQVISTGPADRLDTAELMFLHAIHHARERLWIASPYFVPDDAVVYALQLAGLRGVDVRILIPDESDSLPVWLAAFSYFEDAGRTGVRFYRYQKGFLHEKVMLIDDVLATVGTANFDNRSFRLNFEITAIVEDRRFTAEVERMFLEDFAVSYEIDPGILQRKPWWFRVGVRLARLSAPVL
;
A
#
# COMPACT_ATOMS: atom_id res chain seq x y z
N LEU A 1 -19.11 10.51 -4.48
CA LEU A 1 -19.95 10.35 -3.27
C LEU A 1 -19.17 10.71 -2.02
N SER A 2 -17.94 10.22 -1.86
CA SER A 2 -17.03 10.46 -0.74
C SER A 2 -16.91 11.92 -0.32
N PHE A 3 -16.62 12.84 -1.25
CA PHE A 3 -16.55 14.27 -0.93
C PHE A 3 -17.82 14.83 -0.27
N VAL A 4 -19.00 14.33 -0.66
CA VAL A 4 -20.29 14.80 -0.13
C VAL A 4 -20.50 14.31 1.30
N GLU A 5 -20.04 13.10 1.58
CA GLU A 5 -20.04 12.51 2.92
C GLU A 5 -19.08 13.27 3.84
N ASP A 6 -17.83 13.48 3.40
CA ASP A 6 -16.81 14.24 4.13
C ASP A 6 -17.27 15.68 4.38
N TRP A 7 -17.88 16.33 3.39
CA TRP A 7 -18.44 17.67 3.52
C TRP A 7 -19.54 17.72 4.59
N PHE A 8 -20.47 16.77 4.55
CA PHE A 8 -21.52 16.70 5.56
C PHE A 8 -20.94 16.44 6.95
N TRP A 9 -19.97 15.54 7.06
CA TRP A 9 -19.30 15.22 8.32
C TRP A 9 -18.59 16.44 8.92
N ALA A 10 -17.86 17.19 8.09
CA ALA A 10 -17.11 18.37 8.53
C ALA A 10 -18.01 19.60 8.84
N THR A 11 -19.13 19.76 8.14
CA THR A 11 -19.91 21.02 8.18
C THR A 11 -21.32 20.88 8.75
N SER A 12 -21.84 19.65 8.88
CA SER A 12 -23.26 19.34 9.12
C SER A 12 -24.21 19.96 8.07
N ARG A 13 -23.71 20.36 6.89
CA ARG A 13 -24.49 20.94 5.80
C ARG A 13 -24.55 19.99 4.63
N LYS A 14 -25.72 19.88 3.99
CA LYS A 14 -25.88 19.13 2.75
C LYS A 14 -25.48 20.00 1.56
N LEU A 15 -24.93 19.39 0.52
CA LEU A 15 -24.72 20.05 -0.77
C LEU A 15 -26.01 19.97 -1.58
N GLU A 16 -26.69 21.10 -1.78
CA GLU A 16 -28.05 21.15 -2.32
C GLU A 16 -28.14 21.23 -3.86
N SER A 17 -27.02 21.08 -4.58
CA SER A 17 -26.98 21.31 -6.04
C SER A 17 -25.98 20.44 -6.82
N LEU A 18 -25.81 19.18 -6.41
CA LEU A 18 -24.95 18.24 -7.13
C LEU A 18 -25.63 17.65 -8.37
N ARG A 19 -24.91 17.63 -9.48
CA ARG A 19 -25.29 16.90 -10.71
C ARG A 19 -24.82 15.46 -10.55
N TRP A 20 -25.76 14.54 -10.40
CA TRP A 20 -25.48 13.12 -10.19
C TRP A 20 -25.47 12.29 -11.48
N ASP A 21 -25.78 12.91 -12.62
CA ASP A 21 -25.73 12.27 -13.92
C ASP A 21 -24.26 12.19 -14.39
N PRO A 22 -23.63 11.00 -14.36
CA PRO A 22 -22.27 10.87 -14.83
C PRO A 22 -22.24 11.10 -16.35
N VAL A 23 -21.21 11.79 -16.81
CA VAL A 23 -20.88 11.88 -18.24
C VAL A 23 -19.66 11.00 -18.46
N ALA A 24 -19.75 10.08 -19.43
CA ALA A 24 -18.62 9.23 -19.78
C ALA A 24 -17.43 10.11 -20.19
N ALA A 25 -16.28 9.86 -19.57
CA ALA A 25 -15.03 10.59 -19.81
C ALA A 25 -13.90 9.59 -19.98
N GLY A 26 -13.68 9.16 -21.23
CA GLY A 26 -12.69 8.15 -21.61
C GLY A 26 -13.25 6.74 -21.70
N ASP A 27 -12.35 5.79 -22.03
CA ASP A 27 -12.70 4.40 -22.35
C ASP A 27 -12.24 3.40 -21.27
N SER A 28 -11.54 3.87 -20.24
CA SER A 28 -11.01 3.03 -19.17
C SER A 28 -12.07 2.76 -18.10
N SER A 29 -12.10 1.53 -17.59
CA SER A 29 -12.95 1.16 -16.46
C SER A 29 -12.22 1.46 -15.16
N ALA A 30 -12.84 2.24 -14.29
CA ALA A 30 -12.30 2.56 -12.98
C ALA A 30 -13.37 2.48 -11.90
N GLN A 31 -13.00 1.92 -10.75
CA GLN A 31 -13.81 1.90 -9.55
C GLN A 31 -13.14 2.76 -8.48
N VAL A 32 -13.90 3.64 -7.86
CA VAL A 32 -13.43 4.42 -6.71
C VAL A 32 -13.95 3.76 -5.45
N ILE A 33 -13.03 3.37 -4.58
CA ILE A 33 -13.32 2.88 -3.24
C ILE A 33 -12.92 3.97 -2.26
N SER A 34 -13.86 4.35 -1.41
CA SER A 34 -13.60 5.22 -0.27
C SER A 34 -13.79 4.41 0.99
N THR A 35 -12.83 4.55 1.89
CA THR A 35 -12.77 3.77 3.12
C THR A 35 -12.56 4.71 4.28
N GLY A 36 -13.08 4.38 5.45
CA GLY A 36 -12.92 5.22 6.61
C GLY A 36 -13.20 4.50 7.92
N PRO A 37 -12.90 5.15 9.05
CA PRO A 37 -13.13 4.58 10.38
C PRO A 37 -14.62 4.39 10.71
N ALA A 38 -15.53 4.93 9.90
CA ALA A 38 -16.98 4.76 10.04
C ALA A 38 -17.51 3.52 9.28
N ASP A 39 -16.67 2.84 8.50
CA ASP A 39 -17.08 1.64 7.78
C ASP A 39 -17.47 0.52 8.76
N ARG A 40 -18.45 -0.31 8.36
CA ARG A 40 -18.90 -1.45 9.18
C ARG A 40 -17.88 -2.59 9.21
N LEU A 41 -17.00 -2.63 8.21
CA LEU A 41 -15.94 -3.60 8.02
C LEU A 41 -14.66 -2.82 7.74
N ASP A 42 -13.52 -3.47 7.91
CA ASP A 42 -12.21 -2.90 7.58
C ASP A 42 -12.00 -2.88 6.05
N THR A 43 -12.76 -2.05 5.34
CA THR A 43 -12.89 -2.07 3.87
C THR A 43 -11.54 -1.92 3.16
N ALA A 44 -10.65 -1.06 3.69
CA ALA A 44 -9.32 -0.86 3.12
C ALA A 44 -8.46 -2.12 3.23
N GLU A 45 -8.38 -2.72 4.43
CA GLU A 45 -7.67 -3.99 4.63
C GLU A 45 -8.24 -5.09 3.72
N LEU A 46 -9.56 -5.23 3.66
CA LEU A 46 -10.23 -6.21 2.82
C LEU A 46 -9.95 -6.01 1.34
N MET A 47 -9.86 -4.76 0.86
CA MET A 47 -9.47 -4.43 -0.51
C MET A 47 -8.04 -4.91 -0.80
N PHE A 48 -7.08 -4.61 0.08
CA PHE A 48 -5.69 -5.05 -0.07
C PHE A 48 -5.59 -6.59 -0.04
N LEU A 49 -6.23 -7.25 0.94
CA LEU A 49 -6.27 -8.71 1.03
C LEU A 49 -6.86 -9.34 -0.25
N HIS A 50 -7.95 -8.78 -0.77
CA HIS A 50 -8.56 -9.26 -2.00
C HIS A 50 -7.58 -9.15 -3.18
N ALA A 51 -6.93 -8.01 -3.36
CA ALA A 51 -5.92 -7.81 -4.41
C ALA A 51 -4.76 -8.83 -4.30
N ILE A 52 -4.20 -9.02 -3.10
CA ILE A 52 -3.08 -9.94 -2.86
C ILE A 52 -3.46 -11.40 -3.12
N HIS A 53 -4.67 -11.80 -2.74
CA HIS A 53 -5.15 -13.16 -2.98
C HIS A 53 -5.45 -13.45 -4.45
N HIS A 54 -5.85 -12.44 -5.22
CA HIS A 54 -6.20 -12.59 -6.62
C HIS A 54 -5.01 -12.48 -7.58
N ALA A 55 -3.91 -11.85 -7.19
CA ALA A 55 -2.68 -11.78 -7.98
C ALA A 55 -2.15 -13.18 -8.38
N ARG A 56 -1.80 -13.33 -9.66
CA ARG A 56 -1.38 -14.61 -10.28
C ARG A 56 0.06 -14.63 -10.75
N GLU A 57 0.54 -13.54 -11.33
CA GLU A 57 1.84 -13.42 -11.97
C GLU A 57 2.72 -12.41 -11.24
N ARG A 58 2.18 -11.23 -10.91
CA ARG A 58 2.93 -10.18 -10.19
C ARG A 58 2.05 -9.35 -9.26
N LEU A 59 2.67 -8.85 -8.21
CA LEU A 59 2.10 -7.88 -7.29
C LEU A 59 3.18 -6.87 -6.89
N TRP A 60 3.15 -5.68 -7.46
CA TRP A 60 4.10 -4.61 -7.11
C TRP A 60 3.38 -3.52 -6.33
N ILE A 61 3.98 -3.08 -5.23
CA ILE A 61 3.37 -2.12 -4.30
C ILE A 61 4.39 -1.01 -4.04
N ALA A 62 3.99 0.25 -4.21
CA ALA A 62 4.72 1.42 -3.74
C ALA A 62 3.94 2.06 -2.58
N SER A 63 4.60 2.31 -1.46
CA SER A 63 4.01 3.02 -0.32
C SER A 63 5.10 3.71 0.49
N PRO A 64 4.88 4.94 1.02
CA PRO A 64 5.85 5.56 1.92
C PRO A 64 6.01 4.79 3.24
N TYR A 65 4.93 4.11 3.68
CA TYR A 65 4.85 3.42 4.96
C TYR A 65 4.45 1.97 4.75
N PHE A 66 5.18 1.07 5.41
CA PHE A 66 4.92 -0.36 5.37
C PHE A 66 4.90 -0.89 6.80
N VAL A 67 3.72 -0.86 7.41
CA VAL A 67 3.45 -1.37 8.76
C VAL A 67 2.08 -2.09 8.75
N PRO A 68 1.90 -3.11 7.90
CA PRO A 68 0.65 -3.85 7.84
C PRO A 68 0.44 -4.70 9.09
N ASP A 69 -0.77 -5.22 9.28
CA ASP A 69 -1.04 -6.28 10.24
C ASP A 69 -0.60 -7.67 9.72
N ASP A 70 -0.72 -8.66 10.61
CA ASP A 70 -0.33 -10.03 10.32
C ASP A 70 -1.17 -10.67 9.21
N ALA A 71 -2.45 -10.30 9.07
CA ALA A 71 -3.32 -10.86 8.03
C ALA A 71 -2.80 -10.50 6.63
N VAL A 72 -2.46 -9.23 6.44
CA VAL A 72 -1.87 -8.74 5.18
C VAL A 72 -0.48 -9.32 4.95
N VAL A 73 0.36 -9.43 5.99
CA VAL A 73 1.67 -10.09 5.88
C VAL A 73 1.54 -11.55 5.44
N TYR A 74 0.61 -12.31 6.03
CA TYR A 74 0.38 -13.70 5.65
C TYR A 74 -0.16 -13.81 4.22
N ALA A 75 -1.01 -12.89 3.78
CA ALA A 75 -1.47 -12.85 2.40
C ALA A 75 -0.31 -12.63 1.42
N LEU A 76 0.61 -11.70 1.71
CA LEU A 76 1.82 -11.46 0.91
C LEU A 76 2.73 -12.69 0.87
N GLN A 77 2.92 -13.34 2.02
CA GLN A 77 3.70 -14.57 2.11
C GLN A 77 3.09 -15.68 1.24
N LEU A 78 1.77 -15.87 1.31
CA LEU A 78 1.06 -16.84 0.48
C LEU A 78 1.17 -16.49 -1.00
N ALA A 79 1.18 -15.21 -1.39
CA ALA A 79 1.40 -14.80 -2.78
C ALA A 79 2.81 -15.17 -3.26
N GLY A 80 3.84 -14.88 -2.47
CA GLY A 80 5.21 -15.28 -2.77
C GLY A 80 5.38 -16.81 -2.87
N LEU A 81 4.76 -17.57 -1.95
CA LEU A 81 4.76 -19.04 -2.00
C LEU A 81 4.00 -19.63 -3.21
N ARG A 82 3.02 -18.90 -3.76
CA ARG A 82 2.35 -19.27 -5.02
C ARG A 82 3.25 -19.04 -6.25
N GLY A 83 4.38 -18.36 -6.09
CA GLY A 83 5.27 -17.98 -7.18
C GLY A 83 4.92 -16.64 -7.84
N VAL A 84 4.05 -15.84 -7.22
CA VAL A 84 3.77 -14.47 -7.67
C VAL A 84 5.03 -13.62 -7.47
N ASP A 85 5.40 -12.80 -8.45
CA ASP A 85 6.47 -11.82 -8.30
C ASP A 85 6.00 -10.66 -7.40
N VAL A 86 6.23 -10.78 -6.10
CA VAL A 86 5.87 -9.75 -5.12
C VAL A 86 7.05 -8.80 -4.88
N ARG A 87 6.85 -7.51 -5.18
CA ARG A 87 7.85 -6.46 -4.95
C ARG A 87 7.24 -5.28 -4.20
N ILE A 88 7.90 -4.84 -3.14
CA ILE A 88 7.44 -3.76 -2.29
C ILE A 88 8.50 -2.66 -2.32
N LEU A 89 8.12 -1.50 -2.82
CA LEU A 89 8.94 -0.31 -2.92
C LEU A 89 8.58 0.66 -1.79
N ILE A 90 9.58 1.04 -1.01
CA ILE A 90 9.47 1.96 0.12
C ILE A 90 10.62 2.99 0.05
N PRO A 91 10.47 4.19 0.61
CA PRO A 91 11.52 5.20 0.58
C PRO A 91 12.75 4.78 1.40
N ASP A 92 13.95 5.16 0.98
CA ASP A 92 15.19 4.91 1.76
C ASP A 92 15.24 5.76 3.03
N GLU A 93 14.96 7.05 2.85
CA GLU A 93 14.80 8.02 3.93
C GLU A 93 13.32 8.10 4.36
N SER A 94 13.07 8.19 5.67
CA SER A 94 11.72 8.32 6.22
C SER A 94 11.59 9.60 7.03
N ASP A 95 10.43 10.22 6.95
CA ASP A 95 10.00 11.33 7.81
C ASP A 95 9.46 10.84 9.18
N SER A 96 9.23 9.54 9.33
CA SER A 96 8.78 8.89 10.57
C SER A 96 9.74 7.78 11.01
N LEU A 97 10.51 8.04 12.07
CA LEU A 97 11.45 7.07 12.64
C LEU A 97 10.75 5.79 13.18
N PRO A 98 9.61 5.86 13.89
CA PRO A 98 8.91 4.67 14.36
C PRO A 98 8.46 3.77 13.21
N VAL A 99 7.90 4.35 12.14
CA VAL A 99 7.47 3.60 10.94
C VAL A 99 8.68 2.96 10.25
N TRP A 100 9.76 3.73 10.09
CA TRP A 100 10.99 3.24 9.47
C TRP A 100 11.61 2.07 10.25
N LEU A 101 11.63 2.14 11.58
CA LEU A 101 12.10 1.05 12.44
C LEU A 101 11.17 -0.16 12.37
N ALA A 102 9.85 0.04 12.45
CA ALA A 102 8.88 -1.05 12.40
C ALA A 102 8.98 -1.84 11.08
N ALA A 103 9.22 -1.16 9.96
CA ALA A 103 9.40 -1.76 8.63
C ALA A 103 10.47 -2.87 8.62
N PHE A 104 11.57 -2.73 9.37
CA PHE A 104 12.63 -3.75 9.45
C PHE A 104 12.14 -5.10 9.97
N SER A 105 11.09 -5.10 10.79
CA SER A 105 10.54 -6.33 11.34
C SER A 105 9.82 -7.16 10.29
N TYR A 106 9.36 -6.55 9.19
CA TYR A 106 8.61 -7.22 8.13
C TYR A 106 9.51 -7.76 7.01
N PHE A 107 10.71 -7.21 6.82
CA PHE A 107 11.64 -7.66 5.77
C PHE A 107 12.05 -9.12 5.97
N GLU A 108 12.33 -9.52 7.22
CA GLU A 108 12.65 -10.91 7.53
C GLU A 108 11.41 -11.80 7.48
N ASP A 109 10.28 -11.32 8.01
CA ASP A 109 9.02 -12.08 8.08
C ASP A 109 8.50 -12.43 6.67
N ALA A 110 8.34 -11.44 5.79
CA ALA A 110 7.83 -11.67 4.44
C ALA A 110 8.94 -12.13 3.47
N GLY A 111 10.18 -11.65 3.62
CA GLY A 111 11.25 -11.91 2.66
C GLY A 111 11.67 -13.37 2.53
N ARG A 112 11.42 -14.20 3.55
CA ARG A 112 11.67 -15.65 3.51
C ARG A 112 10.74 -16.42 2.57
N THR A 113 9.71 -15.78 2.04
CA THR A 113 8.67 -16.41 1.21
C THR A 113 8.66 -15.92 -0.24
N GLY A 114 9.72 -15.24 -0.68
CA GLY A 114 9.85 -14.72 -2.05
C GLY A 114 9.38 -13.28 -2.24
N VAL A 115 8.87 -12.63 -1.18
CA VAL A 115 8.55 -11.20 -1.20
C VAL A 115 9.83 -10.38 -1.20
N ARG A 116 9.98 -9.47 -2.16
CA ARG A 116 11.18 -8.64 -2.30
C ARG A 116 10.89 -7.21 -1.89
N PHE A 117 11.80 -6.60 -1.13
CA PHE A 117 11.70 -5.21 -0.69
C PHE A 117 12.77 -4.36 -1.36
N TYR A 118 12.39 -3.18 -1.83
CA TYR A 118 13.26 -2.22 -2.49
C TYR A 118 13.21 -0.88 -1.76
N ARG A 119 14.37 -0.25 -1.57
CA ARG A 119 14.51 1.09 -1.00
C ARG A 119 14.82 2.10 -2.09
N TYR A 120 13.90 3.05 -2.28
CA TYR A 120 14.00 4.11 -3.29
C TYR A 120 14.93 5.23 -2.84
N GLN A 121 15.90 5.62 -3.70
CA GLN A 121 17.00 6.51 -3.31
C GLN A 121 16.90 7.94 -3.87
N LYS A 122 15.95 8.23 -4.77
CA LYS A 122 15.82 9.55 -5.42
C LYS A 122 14.82 10.46 -4.70
N GLY A 123 15.02 10.64 -3.39
CA GLY A 123 14.17 11.46 -2.53
C GLY A 123 13.08 10.67 -1.82
N PHE A 124 12.07 11.38 -1.33
CA PHE A 124 10.98 10.77 -0.57
C PHE A 124 9.88 10.25 -1.51
N LEU A 125 9.83 8.93 -1.68
CA LEU A 125 8.76 8.24 -2.40
C LEU A 125 7.45 8.39 -1.61
N HIS A 126 6.44 9.04 -2.20
CA HIS A 126 5.14 9.23 -1.56
C HIS A 126 3.97 8.65 -2.37
N GLU A 127 4.29 7.78 -3.31
CA GLU A 127 3.33 7.02 -4.09
C GLU A 127 2.55 6.04 -3.21
N LYS A 128 1.27 5.85 -3.50
CA LYS A 128 0.46 4.75 -2.97
C LYS A 128 -0.20 4.04 -4.14
N VAL A 129 0.58 3.14 -4.72
CA VAL A 129 0.25 2.50 -6.00
C VAL A 129 0.42 1.00 -5.88
N MET A 130 -0.48 0.24 -6.50
CA MET A 130 -0.29 -1.19 -6.68
C MET A 130 -0.48 -1.55 -8.14
N LEU A 131 0.30 -2.51 -8.61
CA LEU A 131 0.14 -3.16 -9.90
C LEU A 131 -0.13 -4.65 -9.65
N ILE A 132 -1.24 -5.14 -10.19
CA ILE A 132 -1.72 -6.51 -10.01
C ILE A 132 -1.81 -7.15 -11.40
N ASP A 133 -0.88 -8.06 -11.67
CA ASP A 133 -0.69 -8.70 -12.98
C ASP A 133 -0.59 -7.63 -14.11
N ASP A 134 -1.22 -7.88 -15.26
CA ASP A 134 -1.31 -6.96 -16.41
C ASP A 134 -2.72 -6.36 -16.59
N VAL A 135 -3.54 -6.42 -15.54
CA VAL A 135 -4.99 -6.18 -15.65
C VAL A 135 -5.48 -5.06 -14.76
N LEU A 136 -4.91 -4.88 -13.56
CA LEU A 136 -5.37 -3.91 -12.58
C LEU A 136 -4.21 -3.09 -12.03
N ALA A 137 -4.44 -1.79 -11.88
CA ALA A 137 -3.57 -0.93 -11.08
C ALA A 137 -4.40 -0.06 -10.14
N THR A 138 -3.86 0.25 -8.98
CA THR A 138 -4.50 1.13 -8.00
C THR A 138 -3.69 2.38 -7.79
N VAL A 139 -4.35 3.53 -7.65
CA VAL A 139 -3.73 4.78 -7.19
C VAL A 139 -4.63 5.39 -6.14
N GLY A 140 -4.07 5.77 -5.00
CA GLY A 140 -4.89 6.29 -3.92
C GLY A 140 -4.12 7.07 -2.87
N THR A 141 -4.77 7.23 -1.73
CA THR A 141 -4.20 7.90 -0.55
C THR A 141 -3.76 6.90 0.53
N ALA A 142 -4.33 5.69 0.53
CA ALA A 142 -4.07 4.67 1.55
C ALA A 142 -2.63 4.16 1.49
N ASN A 143 -1.88 4.32 2.59
CA ASN A 143 -0.59 3.67 2.73
C ASN A 143 -0.79 2.18 3.07
N PHE A 144 0.30 1.42 3.05
CA PHE A 144 0.31 0.01 3.40
C PHE A 144 0.56 -0.18 4.90
N ASP A 145 -0.29 0.44 5.73
CA ASP A 145 -0.19 0.49 7.18
C ASP A 145 -1.55 0.36 7.89
N ASN A 146 -1.52 -0.01 9.17
CA ASN A 146 -2.72 -0.20 9.99
C ASN A 146 -3.57 1.07 10.07
N ARG A 147 -2.92 2.24 10.10
CA ARG A 147 -3.62 3.52 10.18
C ARG A 147 -4.48 3.79 8.95
N SER A 148 -3.97 3.55 7.74
CA SER A 148 -4.74 3.68 6.50
C SER A 148 -5.80 2.59 6.39
N PHE A 149 -5.55 1.41 6.96
CA PHE A 149 -6.50 0.31 6.92
C PHE A 149 -7.75 0.53 7.80
N ARG A 150 -7.65 1.32 8.88
CA ARG A 150 -8.69 1.39 9.91
C ARG A 150 -9.05 2.78 10.43
N LEU A 151 -8.09 3.71 10.44
CA LEU A 151 -8.18 4.94 11.22
C LEU A 151 -8.36 6.20 10.36
N ASN A 152 -7.82 6.19 9.14
CA ASN A 152 -7.91 7.32 8.22
C ASN A 152 -9.10 7.20 7.26
N PHE A 153 -9.54 8.35 6.76
CA PHE A 153 -10.37 8.42 5.56
C PHE A 153 -9.45 8.35 4.34
N GLU A 154 -9.67 7.35 3.49
CA GLU A 154 -8.85 7.10 2.31
C GLU A 154 -9.72 6.98 1.06
N ILE A 155 -9.11 7.27 -0.08
CA ILE A 155 -9.72 7.09 -1.40
C ILE A 155 -8.72 6.41 -2.33
N THR A 156 -9.18 5.33 -2.96
CA THR A 156 -8.37 4.53 -3.90
C THR A 156 -9.15 4.33 -5.18
N ALA A 157 -8.55 4.69 -6.31
CA ALA A 157 -9.04 4.33 -7.63
C ALA A 157 -8.41 3.00 -8.04
N ILE A 158 -9.23 2.03 -8.41
CA ILE A 158 -8.84 0.76 -9.02
C ILE A 158 -9.17 0.87 -10.50
N VAL A 159 -8.17 0.75 -11.37
CA VAL A 159 -8.29 0.94 -12.81
C VAL A 159 -8.03 -0.39 -13.51
N GLU A 160 -9.02 -0.85 -14.27
CA GLU A 160 -8.95 -2.02 -15.15
C GLU A 160 -8.73 -1.55 -16.60
N ASP A 161 -7.46 -1.32 -16.94
CA ASP A 161 -7.07 -0.85 -18.27
C ASP A 161 -5.61 -1.26 -18.57
N ARG A 162 -5.41 -1.93 -19.71
CA ARG A 162 -4.08 -2.43 -20.12
C ARG A 162 -3.08 -1.33 -20.47
N ARG A 163 -3.54 -0.16 -20.94
CA ARG A 163 -2.66 0.98 -21.23
C ARG A 163 -2.20 1.61 -19.93
N PHE A 164 -3.14 1.84 -19.01
CA PHE A 164 -2.83 2.42 -17.70
C PHE A 164 -1.90 1.51 -16.88
N THR A 165 -2.16 0.21 -16.83
CA THR A 165 -1.29 -0.76 -16.15
C THR A 165 0.12 -0.79 -16.73
N ALA A 166 0.27 -0.69 -18.05
CA ALA A 166 1.59 -0.59 -18.69
C ALA A 166 2.33 0.73 -18.35
N GLU A 167 1.61 1.84 -18.17
CA GLU A 167 2.20 3.10 -17.70
C GLU A 167 2.67 2.98 -16.24
N VAL A 168 1.87 2.35 -15.38
CA VAL A 168 2.22 2.08 -13.97
C VAL A 168 3.40 1.10 -13.89
N GLU A 169 3.44 0.07 -14.73
CA GLU A 169 4.60 -0.82 -14.85
C GLU A 169 5.87 -0.04 -15.18
N ARG A 170 5.81 0.84 -16.19
CA ARG A 170 6.97 1.65 -16.58
C ARG A 170 7.45 2.54 -15.42
N MET A 171 6.53 3.17 -14.69
CA MET A 171 6.84 3.95 -13.48
C MET A 171 7.60 3.08 -12.46
N PHE A 172 7.06 1.91 -12.10
CA PHE A 172 7.73 0.98 -11.18
C PHE A 172 9.12 0.56 -11.67
N LEU A 173 9.29 0.27 -12.95
CA LEU A 173 10.58 -0.13 -13.52
C LEU A 173 11.61 1.01 -13.44
N GLU A 174 11.20 2.25 -13.69
CA GLU A 174 12.04 3.44 -13.53
C GLU A 174 12.46 3.62 -12.05
N ASP A 175 11.54 3.42 -11.11
CA ASP A 175 11.83 3.53 -9.68
C ASP A 175 12.71 2.40 -9.17
N PHE A 176 12.48 1.16 -9.60
CA PHE A 176 13.34 0.02 -9.27
C PHE A 176 14.77 0.22 -9.79
N ALA A 177 14.95 0.87 -10.95
CA ALA A 177 16.27 1.15 -11.51
C ALA A 177 17.11 2.11 -10.66
N VAL A 178 16.48 2.89 -9.78
CA VAL A 178 17.13 3.83 -8.84
C VAL A 178 16.98 3.40 -7.38
N SER A 179 16.62 2.13 -7.17
CA SER A 179 16.43 1.53 -5.86
C SER A 179 17.43 0.41 -5.62
N TYR A 180 17.61 0.03 -4.36
CA TYR A 180 18.36 -1.18 -4.01
C TYR A 180 17.47 -2.19 -3.29
N GLU A 181 17.71 -3.47 -3.56
CA GLU A 181 16.99 -4.57 -2.91
C GLU A 181 17.52 -4.78 -1.48
N ILE A 182 16.60 -4.95 -0.53
CA ILE A 182 16.91 -5.21 0.86
C ILE A 182 17.17 -6.70 1.07
N ASP A 183 18.30 -7.02 1.69
CA ASP A 183 18.55 -8.35 2.23
C ASP A 183 17.51 -8.67 3.32
N PRO A 184 16.70 -9.73 3.20
CA PRO A 184 15.77 -10.15 4.25
C PRO A 184 16.45 -10.40 5.60
N GLY A 185 17.74 -10.78 5.60
CA GLY A 185 18.54 -10.99 6.80
C GLY A 185 19.14 -9.71 7.43
N ILE A 186 18.85 -8.52 6.90
CA ILE A 186 19.50 -7.26 7.30
C ILE A 186 19.38 -6.98 8.80
N LEU A 187 18.23 -7.28 9.41
CA LEU A 187 17.96 -7.00 10.81
C LEU A 187 18.89 -7.80 11.74
N GLN A 188 19.23 -9.04 11.37
CA GLN A 188 20.10 -9.90 12.17
C GLN A 188 21.56 -9.44 12.18
N ARG A 189 21.96 -8.69 11.14
CA ARG A 189 23.29 -8.08 11.05
C ARG A 189 23.39 -6.76 11.83
N LYS A 190 22.28 -6.23 12.35
CA LYS A 190 22.26 -4.99 13.13
C LYS A 190 22.62 -5.23 14.60
N PRO A 191 23.20 -4.23 15.29
CA PRO A 191 23.47 -4.31 16.72
C PRO A 191 22.21 -4.65 17.54
N TRP A 192 22.42 -5.24 18.73
CA TRP A 192 21.31 -5.65 19.59
C TRP A 192 20.37 -4.50 19.97
N TRP A 193 20.91 -3.29 20.21
CA TRP A 193 20.11 -2.10 20.55
C TRP A 193 19.17 -1.68 19.40
N PHE A 194 19.62 -1.86 18.15
CA PHE A 194 18.80 -1.57 16.97
C PHE A 194 17.63 -2.55 16.89
N ARG A 195 17.91 -3.84 17.12
CA ARG A 195 16.89 -4.89 17.16
C ARG A 195 15.87 -4.67 18.28
N VAL A 196 16.29 -4.15 19.44
CA VAL A 196 15.37 -3.74 20.52
C VAL A 196 14.50 -2.56 20.05
N GLY A 197 15.09 -1.54 19.42
CA GLY A 197 14.34 -0.41 18.86
C GLY A 197 13.27 -0.82 17.85
N VAL A 198 13.61 -1.73 16.93
CA VAL A 198 12.66 -2.31 15.97
C VAL A 198 11.50 -3.02 16.67
N ARG A 199 11.77 -3.83 17.69
CA ARG A 199 10.72 -4.52 18.46
C ARG A 199 9.81 -3.55 19.21
N LEU A 200 10.38 -2.50 19.81
CA LEU A 200 9.60 -1.46 20.48
C LEU A 200 8.73 -0.69 19.49
N ALA A 201 9.25 -0.33 18.31
CA ALA A 201 8.48 0.30 17.25
C ALA A 201 7.36 -0.60 16.72
N ARG A 202 7.59 -1.92 16.63
CA ARG A 202 6.55 -2.89 16.24
C ARG A 202 5.40 -2.96 17.25
N LEU A 203 5.63 -2.71 18.54
CA LEU A 203 4.54 -2.67 19.53
C LEU A 203 3.55 -1.52 19.26
N SER A 204 4.01 -0.44 18.60
CA SER A 204 3.12 0.64 18.15
C SER A 204 2.44 0.38 16.81
N ALA A 205 2.71 -0.74 16.13
CA ALA A 205 2.15 -1.04 14.80
C ALA A 205 0.63 -0.81 14.65
N PRO A 206 -0.24 -1.12 15.63
CA PRO A 206 -1.68 -0.89 15.50
C PRO A 206 -2.10 0.57 15.31
N VAL A 207 -1.23 1.53 15.64
CA VAL A 207 -1.48 2.98 15.51
C VAL A 207 -0.51 3.68 14.56
N LEU A 208 0.42 2.92 13.96
CA LEU A 208 1.37 3.41 12.96
C LEU A 208 0.78 3.31 11.55
#